data_AF-A0A349EHW0-F1
#
_entry.id   AF-A0A349EHW0-F1
#
_cell.length_a   1.000
_cell.length_b   1.000
_cell.length_c   1.000
_cell.angle_alpha   90.00
_cell.angle_beta   90.00
_cell.angle_gamma   90.00
#
_symmetry.space_group_name_H-M   'P 1'
#
loop_
_entity.id
_entity.type
_entity.pdbx_description
1 polymer ?
#
loop_
_entity_poly.entity_id
_entity_poly.type
_entity_poly.pdbx_seq_one_letter_code
_entity_poly.pdbx_strand_id
1 'polypeptide(L)' 'SDCDFQLVETLAERIAALLLQEFAVPWLRLTLHKPGVPSGAKAAGVIIERGCRPPP' A
#
# COMPACT_ATOMS: atom_id res chain seq x y z
N SER A 1 12.73 14.84 -6.73
CA SER A 1 12.43 14.15 -5.46
C SER A 1 11.56 12.91 -5.70
N ASP A 2 11.93 12.09 -6.68
CA ASP A 2 11.03 11.10 -7.30
C ASP A 2 11.41 9.66 -6.92
N CYS A 3 12.61 9.46 -6.39
CA CYS A 3 13.14 8.14 -6.04
C CYS A 3 12.47 7.55 -4.78
N ASP A 4 12.09 8.40 -3.82
CA ASP A 4 11.39 8.00 -2.60
C ASP A 4 10.00 7.38 -2.88
N PHE A 5 9.31 7.84 -3.92
CA PHE A 5 7.98 7.36 -4.30
C PHE A 5 8.06 5.93 -4.85
N GLN A 6 9.03 5.67 -5.74
CA GLN A 6 9.25 4.36 -6.33
C GLN A 6 9.57 3.27 -5.28
N LEU A 7 10.26 3.63 -4.20
CA LEU A 7 10.54 2.74 -3.07
C LEU A 7 9.28 2.41 -2.26
N VAL A 8 8.43 3.40 -1.99
CA VAL A 8 7.19 3.22 -1.21
C VAL A 8 6.17 2.37 -1.96
N GLU A 9 6.03 2.55 -3.28
CA GLU A 9 5.17 1.72 -4.12
C GLU A 9 5.66 0.28 -4.19
N THR A 10 6.97 0.08 -4.38
CA THR A 10 7.58 -1.26 -4.41
C THR A 10 7.39 -1.99 -3.07
N LEU A 11 7.52 -1.27 -1.96
CA LEU A 11 7.28 -1.82 -0.63
C LEU A 11 5.80 -2.18 -0.45
N ALA A 12 4.89 -1.28 -0.85
CA ALA A 12 3.45 -1.54 -0.81
C ALA A 12 3.09 -2.83 -1.56
N GLU A 13 3.63 -2.99 -2.77
CA GLU A 13 3.40 -4.18 -3.59
C GLU A 13 3.90 -5.47 -2.93
N ARG A 14 5.09 -5.45 -2.34
CA ARG A 14 5.63 -6.64 -1.65
C ARG A 14 4.78 -7.02 -0.45
N ILE A 15 4.34 -6.05 0.34
CA ILE A 15 3.45 -6.29 1.50
C ILE A 15 2.12 -6.86 1.02
N ALA A 16 1.51 -6.26 -0.01
CA ALA A 16 0.25 -6.73 -0.56
C ALA A 16 0.37 -8.17 -1.10
N ALA A 17 1.43 -8.48 -1.85
CA ALA A 17 1.68 -9.82 -2.36
C ALA A 17 1.82 -10.85 -1.22
N LEU A 18 2.62 -10.55 -0.19
CA LEU A 18 2.78 -11.42 0.97
C LEU A 18 1.44 -11.67 1.67
N LEU A 19 0.64 -10.63 1.91
CA LEU A 19 -0.66 -10.78 2.56
C LEU A 19 -1.66 -11.60 1.73
N LEU A 20 -1.69 -11.40 0.40
CA LEU A 20 -2.52 -12.22 -0.49
C LEU A 20 -2.10 -13.68 -0.48
N GLN A 21 -0.79 -13.95 -0.50
CA GLN A 21 -0.24 -15.31 -0.56
C GLN A 21 -0.40 -16.05 0.78
N GLU A 22 -0.13 -15.39 1.90
CA GLU A 22 -0.17 -16.01 3.24
C GLU A 22 -1.60 -16.19 3.75
N PHE A 23 -2.49 -15.22 3.51
CA PHE A 23 -3.83 -15.22 4.10
C PHE A 23 -4.93 -15.59 3.09
N ALA A 24 -4.58 -15.85 1.83
CA ALA A 24 -5.52 -16.18 0.75
C ALA A 24 -6.70 -15.19 0.65
N VAL A 25 -6.49 -13.93 1.03
CA VAL A 25 -7.57 -12.94 1.03
C VAL A 25 -7.94 -12.60 -0.42
N PRO A 26 -9.23 -12.56 -0.78
CA PRO A 26 -9.64 -12.30 -2.16
C PRO A 26 -9.32 -10.87 -2.58
N TRP A 27 -9.33 -9.92 -1.63
CA TRP A 27 -9.05 -8.52 -1.87
C TRP A 27 -8.49 -7.85 -0.61
N LEU A 28 -7.55 -6.94 -0.78
CA LEU A 28 -7.04 -6.09 0.28
C LEU A 28 -6.83 -4.66 -0.22
N ARG A 29 -6.93 -3.70 0.72
CA ARG A 29 -6.55 -2.30 0.52
C ARG A 29 -5.44 -1.96 1.51
N LEU A 30 -4.27 -1.61 0.99
CA LEU A 30 -3.10 -1.22 1.79
C LEU A 30 -2.88 0.28 1.66
N THR A 31 -2.72 0.95 2.79
CA THR A 31 -2.34 2.36 2.86
C THR A 31 -0.97 2.46 3.53
N LEU A 32 0.02 2.99 2.82
CA LEU A 32 1.35 3.27 3.37
C LEU A 32 1.59 4.76 3.45
N HIS A 33 2.04 5.22 4.62
CA HIS A 33 2.41 6.61 4.87
C HIS A 33 3.92 6.70 5.08
N LYS A 34 4.56 7.75 4.53
CA LYS A 34 5.97 8.02 4.79
C LYS A 34 6.17 8.43 6.26
N PRO A 35 7.05 7.76 7.03
CA PRO A 35 7.33 8.13 8.41
C PRO A 35 8.02 9.51 8.46
N GLY A 36 7.62 10.36 9.40
CA GLY A 36 8.22 11.69 9.62
C GLY A 36 7.45 12.87 9.03
N VAL A 37 6.24 12.67 8.49
CA VAL A 37 5.39 13.79 8.05
C VAL A 37 4.60 14.36 9.25
N PRO A 38 4.72 15.67 9.56
CA PRO A 38 3.93 16.30 10.62
C PRO A 38 2.44 16.28 10.27
N SER A 39 1.59 16.11 11.29
CA SER A 39 0.14 15.83 11.21
C SER A 39 -0.75 16.84 10.44
N GLY A 40 -0.17 17.81 9.74
CA GLY A 40 -0.89 18.80 8.92
C GLY A 40 -0.46 18.86 7.45
N ALA A 41 0.60 18.15 7.05
CA ALA A 41 0.96 18.05 5.64
C ALA A 41 0.20 16.88 5.00
N LYS A 42 -0.30 17.06 3.77
CA LYS A 42 -0.81 15.95 2.94
C LYS A 42 0.29 14.89 2.90
N ALA A 43 0.14 13.84 3.69
CA ALA A 43 1.10 12.76 3.73
C ALA A 43 1.26 12.25 2.31
N ALA A 44 2.49 12.27 1.79
CA ALA A 44 2.85 11.57 0.58
C ALA A 44 2.80 10.07 0.93
N GLY A 45 1.59 9.54 0.89
CA GLY A 45 1.28 8.14 1.11
C GLY A 45 0.68 7.56 -0.17
N VAL A 46 0.83 6.25 -0.33
CA VAL A 46 0.24 5.51 -1.43
C VAL A 46 -0.90 4.66 -0.90
N ILE A 47 -1.95 4.55 -1.68
CA ILE A 47 -3.06 3.63 -1.44
C ILE A 47 -3.06 2.68 -2.62
N ILE A 48 -2.97 1.39 -2.32
CA ILE A 48 -3.09 0.33 -3.33
C ILE A 48 -4.20 -0.64 -2.95
N GLU A 49 -4.86 -1.16 -3.96
CA GLU A 49 -5.87 -2.21 -3.85
C GLU A 49 -5.41 -3.40 -4.67
N ARG A 50 -5.45 -4.61 -4.10
CA ARG A 50 -5.00 -5.83 -4.77
C ARG A 50 -5.97 -6.97 -4.54
N GLY A 51 -6.08 -7.84 -5.53
CA GLY A 51 -7.02 -8.96 -5.55
C GLY A 51 -8.35 -8.64 -6.25
N CYS A 52 -9.24 -9.62 -6.26
CA CYS A 52 -10.59 -9.52 -6.81
C CYS A 52 -11.58 -9.23 -5.69
N ARG A 53 -12.19 -8.05 -5.71
CA ARG A 53 -13.26 -7.73 -4.75
C ARG A 53 -14.41 -8.73 -4.96
N PRO A 54 -14.76 -9.56 -3.96
CA PRO A 54 -15.86 -10.50 -4.12
C PRO A 54 -17.16 -9.72 -4.35
N PRO A 55 -18.08 -10.27 -5.16
CA PRO A 55 -19.40 -9.66 -5.32
C PRO A 55 -20.11 -9.55 -3.95
N PRO A 56 -20.97 -8.53 -3.77
CA PRO A 56 -21.74 -8.34 -2.55
C PRO A 56 -22.73 -9.48 -2.27
#